data_AF-A0AAE3KB34-F1
#
_entry.id   AF-A0AAE3KB34-F1
#
_cell.length_a   1.000
_cell.length_b   1.000
_cell.length_c   1.000
_cell.angle_alpha   90.00
_cell.angle_beta   90.00
_cell.angle_gamma   90.00
#
_symmetry.space_group_name_H-M   'P 1'
#
loop_
_entity.id
_entity.type
_entity.pdbx_description
1 polymer ?
#
loop_
_entity_poly.entity_id
_entity_poly.type
_entity_poly.pdbx_seq_one_letter_code
_entity_poly.pdbx_strand_id
1 'polypeptide(L)'
;MTRGADKTPPGARVWVRVLGPREPARLPRGGLVVDLGAHAAGLYAALRPESIGPVRLDGGRQAATLACAMRYLRLYPRLADARGGPGPRYWHWAGHGLLGRGDAPLAPWEREEEPMGCVWHGEVMSLVDTTRHVFLPRYCEGVARLPALDGLRRAASAGRPIAIRTSTAEARSLAGPGGWQAVAEGRAPIGTAFALGMLLTLGDSPALDQLEHGAGLLLQHAAAPQQPTLDL
;
A
#
# COMPACT_ATOMS: atom_id res chain seq x y z
N MET A 1 -27.66 -8.44 7.98
CA MET A 1 -26.56 -9.05 8.76
C MET A 1 -25.53 -7.97 9.06
N THR A 2 -25.62 -7.34 10.23
CA THR A 2 -24.57 -6.44 10.73
C THR A 2 -23.40 -7.31 11.17
N ARG A 3 -22.23 -7.17 10.51
CA ARG A 3 -20.99 -7.79 11.00
C ARG A 3 -20.80 -7.32 12.44
N GLY A 4 -20.79 -8.24 13.40
CA GLY A 4 -20.46 -7.90 14.77
C GLY A 4 -19.09 -7.23 14.75
N ALA A 5 -19.01 -5.99 15.24
CA ALA A 5 -17.74 -5.27 15.32
C ALA A 5 -16.75 -6.18 16.07
N ASP A 6 -15.66 -6.53 15.39
CA ASP A 6 -14.61 -7.36 15.94
C ASP A 6 -14.05 -6.60 17.16
N LYS A 7 -14.40 -7.07 18.37
CA LYS A 7 -13.97 -6.45 19.61
C LYS A 7 -12.56 -6.94 19.90
N THR A 8 -11.60 -6.56 19.07
CA THR A 8 -10.19 -6.65 19.44
C THR A 8 -10.06 -5.85 20.74
N PRO A 9 -9.63 -6.46 21.86
CA PRO A 9 -9.52 -5.75 23.11
C PRO A 9 -8.61 -4.54 22.89
N PRO A 10 -9.04 -3.32 23.25
CA PRO A 10 -8.21 -2.13 23.10
C PRO A 10 -6.91 -2.37 23.87
N GLY A 11 -5.78 -2.44 23.14
CA GLY A 11 -4.45 -2.62 23.72
C GLY A 11 -3.68 -3.88 23.30
N ALA A 12 -4.23 -4.77 22.45
CA ALA A 12 -3.41 -5.81 21.86
C ALA A 12 -2.33 -5.19 20.96
N ARG A 13 -1.07 -5.25 21.38
CA ARG A 13 0.07 -4.70 20.64
C ARG A 13 0.26 -5.47 19.33
N VAL A 14 0.14 -4.80 18.19
CA VAL A 14 0.38 -5.41 16.89
C VAL A 14 1.84 -5.21 16.50
N TRP A 15 2.63 -6.29 16.54
CA TRP A 15 4.01 -6.23 16.09
C TRP A 15 4.08 -6.36 14.57
N VAL A 16 4.46 -5.28 13.87
CA VAL A 16 4.68 -5.25 12.42
C VAL A 16 6.11 -4.81 12.11
N ARG A 17 6.79 -5.57 11.26
CA ARG A 17 8.10 -5.20 10.68
C ARG A 17 8.03 -5.23 9.17
N VAL A 18 8.65 -4.26 8.49
CA VAL A 18 8.85 -4.31 7.03
C VAL A 18 10.21 -4.93 6.73
N LEU A 19 10.25 -5.86 5.78
CA LEU A 19 11.46 -6.50 5.30
C LEU A 19 11.74 -6.11 3.85
N GLY A 20 13.02 -5.91 3.53
CA GLY A 20 13.48 -5.87 2.14
C GLY A 20 13.34 -7.23 1.44
N PRO A 21 13.41 -7.27 0.09
CA PRO A 21 13.16 -8.49 -0.66
C PRO A 21 14.22 -9.59 -0.44
N ARG A 22 15.44 -9.20 -0.04
CA ARG A 22 16.55 -10.11 0.26
C ARG A 22 16.85 -10.21 1.76
N GLU A 23 16.08 -9.51 2.59
CA GLU A 23 16.31 -9.50 4.02
C GLU A 23 15.84 -10.83 4.63
N PRO A 24 16.68 -11.53 5.40
CA PRO A 24 16.28 -12.77 6.05
C PRO A 24 15.16 -12.48 7.04
N ALA A 25 14.10 -13.28 6.98
CA ALA A 25 12.97 -13.15 7.89
C ALA A 25 13.30 -13.74 9.26
N ARG A 26 14.12 -13.01 10.04
CA ARG A 26 14.36 -13.33 11.46
C ARG A 26 13.20 -12.78 12.28
N LEU A 27 12.23 -13.65 12.58
CA LEU A 27 11.07 -13.34 13.39
C LEU A 27 11.13 -14.11 14.72
N PRO A 28 10.51 -13.59 15.79
CA PRO A 28 10.28 -14.40 16.99
C PRO A 28 9.50 -15.67 16.66
N ARG A 29 9.62 -16.69 17.52
CA ARG A 29 9.00 -18.00 17.30
C ARG A 29 7.51 -17.85 17.01
N GLY A 30 7.06 -18.51 15.95
CA GLY A 30 5.68 -18.42 15.51
C GLY A 30 5.36 -17.14 14.73
N GLY A 31 6.34 -16.34 14.30
CA GLY A 31 6.08 -15.20 13.42
C GLY A 31 5.40 -15.59 12.10
N LEU A 32 4.82 -14.60 11.43
CA LEU A 32 4.20 -14.73 10.11
C LEU A 32 4.90 -13.81 9.12
N VAL A 33 5.31 -14.35 7.98
CA VAL A 33 5.82 -13.55 6.86
C VAL A 33 4.71 -13.39 5.84
N VAL A 34 4.41 -12.14 5.50
CA VAL A 34 3.48 -11.72 4.46
C VAL A 34 4.32 -11.23 3.30
N ASP A 35 4.46 -12.04 2.27
CA ASP A 35 5.21 -11.68 1.08
C ASP A 35 4.32 -10.93 0.09
N LEU A 36 4.64 -9.67 -0.17
CA LEU A 36 3.97 -8.81 -1.14
C LEU A 36 4.85 -8.54 -2.37
N GLY A 37 5.94 -9.29 -2.54
CA GLY A 37 6.82 -9.18 -3.69
C GLY A 37 6.14 -9.56 -5.02
N ALA A 38 6.79 -9.19 -6.12
CA ALA A 38 6.29 -9.48 -7.47
C ALA A 38 6.09 -10.98 -7.74
N HIS A 39 6.89 -11.84 -7.10
CA HIS A 39 6.83 -13.30 -7.20
C HIS A 39 6.10 -13.96 -6.02
N ALA A 40 5.44 -13.18 -5.16
CA ALA A 40 4.68 -13.74 -4.05
C ALA A 40 3.58 -14.66 -4.57
N ALA A 41 3.43 -15.80 -3.91
CA ALA A 41 2.41 -16.80 -4.19
C ALA A 41 1.59 -17.10 -2.92
N GLY A 42 0.43 -17.73 -3.11
CA GLY A 42 -0.46 -18.14 -2.03
C GLY A 42 -1.39 -17.03 -1.55
N LEU A 43 -1.94 -17.21 -0.34
CA LEU A 43 -3.05 -16.43 0.19
C LEU A 43 -2.78 -14.91 0.20
N TYR A 44 -1.57 -14.51 0.60
CA TYR A 44 -1.24 -13.09 0.77
C TYR A 44 -0.90 -12.37 -0.54
N ALA A 45 -0.71 -13.11 -1.65
CA ALA A 45 -0.52 -12.49 -2.96
C ALA A 45 -1.76 -11.68 -3.39
N ALA A 46 -2.94 -12.01 -2.85
CA ALA A 46 -4.18 -11.28 -3.07
C ALA A 46 -4.17 -9.86 -2.45
N LEU A 47 -3.29 -9.59 -1.46
CA LEU A 47 -3.16 -8.28 -0.84
C LEU A 47 -2.35 -7.29 -1.69
N ARG A 48 -1.81 -7.72 -2.84
CA ARG A 48 -1.01 -6.85 -3.70
C ARG A 48 -1.90 -5.91 -4.53
N PRO A 49 -1.44 -4.68 -4.85
CA PRO A 49 -2.20 -3.76 -5.70
C PRO A 49 -2.63 -4.35 -7.05
N GLU A 50 -1.85 -5.27 -7.61
CA GLU A 50 -2.14 -5.98 -8.87
C GLU A 50 -3.31 -6.96 -8.75
N SER A 51 -3.70 -7.35 -7.54
CA SER A 51 -4.79 -8.29 -7.25
C SER A 51 -6.03 -7.62 -6.67
N ILE A 52 -5.94 -6.33 -6.33
CA ILE A 52 -7.06 -5.56 -5.76
C ILE A 52 -7.83 -4.89 -6.88
N GLY A 53 -9.06 -5.33 -7.14
CA GLY A 53 -9.93 -4.69 -8.12
C GLY A 53 -11.31 -5.36 -8.25
N PRO A 54 -12.23 -4.77 -9.02
CA PRO A 54 -12.11 -3.49 -9.71
C PRO A 54 -12.07 -2.29 -8.75
N VAL A 55 -11.39 -1.21 -9.14
CA VAL A 55 -11.25 0.01 -8.33
C VAL A 55 -12.02 1.16 -8.99
N ARG A 56 -12.96 1.74 -8.26
CA ARG A 56 -13.69 2.93 -8.71
C ARG A 56 -12.80 4.17 -8.58
N LEU A 57 -12.73 4.95 -9.63
CA LEU A 57 -12.00 6.21 -9.71
C LEU A 57 -12.99 7.36 -9.88
N ASP A 58 -12.47 8.58 -9.81
CA ASP A 58 -13.28 9.76 -10.04
C ASP A 58 -13.83 9.87 -11.48
N GLY A 59 -14.96 10.56 -11.63
CA GLY A 59 -15.65 10.78 -12.89
C GLY A 59 -16.34 9.51 -13.42
N GLY A 60 -16.70 8.58 -12.52
CA GLY A 60 -17.33 7.31 -12.88
C GLY A 60 -16.39 6.31 -13.56
N ARG A 61 -15.09 6.63 -13.67
CA ARG A 61 -14.08 5.74 -14.26
C ARG A 61 -13.82 4.54 -13.34
N GLN A 62 -13.34 3.46 -13.93
CA GLN A 62 -12.96 2.25 -13.22
C GLN A 62 -11.62 1.73 -13.73
N ALA A 63 -10.77 1.27 -12.80
CA ALA A 63 -9.58 0.50 -13.13
C ALA A 63 -9.82 -0.98 -12.86
N ALA A 64 -9.20 -1.85 -13.67
CA ALA A 64 -9.22 -3.29 -13.48
C ALA A 64 -8.58 -3.70 -12.16
N THR A 65 -7.49 -3.02 -11.78
CA THR A 65 -6.78 -3.24 -10.52
C THR A 65 -6.29 -1.90 -9.94
N LEU A 66 -5.92 -1.89 -8.66
CA LEU A 66 -5.31 -0.72 -8.02
C LEU A 66 -3.96 -0.38 -8.66
N ALA A 67 -3.18 -1.38 -9.08
CA ALA A 67 -1.96 -1.15 -9.84
C ALA A 67 -2.22 -0.44 -11.17
N CYS A 68 -3.28 -0.83 -11.90
CA CYS A 68 -3.71 -0.12 -13.12
C CYS A 68 -4.11 1.32 -12.79
N ALA A 69 -4.90 1.54 -11.73
CA ALA A 69 -5.28 2.89 -11.31
C ALA A 69 -4.04 3.75 -11.08
N MET A 70 -3.12 3.32 -10.21
CA MET A 70 -1.94 4.12 -9.87
C MET A 70 -0.99 4.35 -11.04
N ARG A 71 -0.92 3.42 -12.00
CA ARG A 71 -0.10 3.59 -13.20
C ARG A 71 -0.73 4.61 -14.14
N TYR A 72 -2.01 4.44 -14.49
CA TYR A 72 -2.66 5.24 -15.52
C TYR A 72 -3.21 6.57 -15.03
N LEU A 73 -3.17 6.84 -13.72
CA LEU A 73 -3.32 8.19 -13.21
C LEU A 73 -2.07 9.06 -13.46
N ARG A 74 -0.87 8.48 -13.65
CA ARG A 74 0.37 9.26 -13.82
C ARG A 74 0.33 10.10 -15.09
N LEU A 75 0.65 11.39 -14.96
CA LEU A 75 0.86 12.29 -16.09
C LEU A 75 2.35 12.37 -16.41
N TYR A 76 2.70 12.13 -17.66
CA TYR A 76 4.07 12.20 -18.16
C TYR A 76 4.22 13.42 -19.08
N PRO A 77 5.43 14.01 -19.20
CA PRO A 77 5.65 15.21 -20.01
C PRO A 77 5.12 15.11 -21.44
N ARG A 78 5.31 13.96 -22.10
CA ARG A 78 4.83 13.73 -23.47
C ARG A 78 3.30 13.63 -23.61
N LEU A 79 2.60 13.41 -22.50
CA LEU A 79 1.14 13.29 -22.44
C LEU A 79 0.48 14.58 -21.95
N ALA A 80 1.28 15.54 -21.46
CA ALA A 80 0.81 16.84 -21.05
C ALA A 80 0.49 17.74 -22.25
N ASP A 81 -0.45 18.66 -22.06
CA ASP A 81 -0.72 19.75 -22.99
C ASP A 81 0.25 20.93 -22.77
N ALA A 82 0.07 22.02 -23.53
CA ALA A 82 0.92 23.21 -23.42
C ALA A 82 0.82 23.93 -22.07
N ARG A 83 -0.16 23.59 -21.23
CA ARG A 83 -0.36 24.15 -19.88
C ARG A 83 0.12 23.20 -18.77
N GLY A 84 0.69 22.05 -19.12
CA GLY A 84 1.11 21.03 -18.16
C GLY A 84 -0.03 20.15 -17.63
N GLY A 85 -1.24 20.27 -18.20
CA GLY A 85 -2.40 19.45 -17.84
C GLY A 85 -2.56 18.21 -18.73
N PRO A 86 -3.51 17.30 -18.42
CA PRO A 86 -3.75 16.12 -19.24
C PRO A 86 -4.33 16.46 -20.63
N GLY A 87 -3.53 16.26 -21.68
CA GLY A 87 -3.98 16.44 -23.07
C GLY A 87 -4.83 15.27 -23.61
N PRO A 88 -5.37 15.37 -24.84
CA PRO A 88 -6.16 14.29 -25.44
C PRO A 88 -5.42 12.95 -25.52
N ARG A 89 -4.10 12.97 -25.74
CA ARG A 89 -3.24 11.77 -25.76
C ARG A 89 -3.19 11.07 -24.41
N TYR A 90 -3.15 11.84 -23.31
CA TYR A 90 -3.23 11.30 -21.96
C TYR A 90 -4.53 10.51 -21.79
N TRP A 91 -5.68 11.12 -22.11
CA TRP A 91 -6.99 10.50 -21.91
C TRP A 91 -7.17 9.23 -22.74
N HIS A 92 -6.64 9.22 -23.97
CA HIS A 92 -6.61 8.03 -24.80
C HIS A 92 -5.77 6.90 -24.16
N TRP A 93 -4.52 7.20 -23.78
CA TRP A 93 -3.63 6.23 -23.13
C TRP A 93 -4.20 5.70 -21.79
N ALA A 94 -4.67 6.61 -20.93
CA ALA A 94 -5.23 6.25 -19.63
C ALA A 94 -6.51 5.43 -19.79
N GLY A 95 -7.40 5.79 -20.74
CA GLY A 95 -8.64 5.05 -21.00
C GLY A 95 -8.39 3.59 -21.36
N HIS A 96 -7.42 3.32 -22.23
CA HIS A 96 -7.03 1.95 -22.59
C HIS A 96 -6.38 1.20 -21.43
N GLY A 97 -5.50 1.88 -20.70
CA GLY A 97 -4.72 1.28 -19.63
C GLY A 97 -5.53 0.91 -18.40
N LEU A 98 -6.49 1.75 -18.01
CA LEU A 98 -7.28 1.57 -16.80
C LEU A 98 -8.00 0.21 -16.79
N LEU A 99 -8.53 -0.22 -17.93
CA LEU A 99 -9.25 -1.49 -18.08
C LEU A 99 -8.33 -2.66 -18.49
N GLY A 100 -7.03 -2.41 -18.66
CA GLY A 100 -6.04 -3.42 -19.02
C GLY A 100 -5.70 -4.36 -17.86
N ARG A 101 -4.84 -5.34 -18.13
CA ARG A 101 -4.28 -6.20 -17.08
C ARG A 101 -3.22 -5.42 -16.28
N GLY A 102 -3.18 -5.61 -14.96
CA GLY A 102 -2.21 -4.93 -14.07
C GLY A 102 -0.75 -5.28 -14.35
N ASP A 103 -0.50 -6.40 -15.02
CA ASP A 103 0.80 -6.90 -15.43
C ASP A 103 1.20 -6.48 -16.84
N ALA A 104 0.40 -5.62 -17.51
CA ALA A 104 0.75 -5.12 -18.84
C ALA A 104 2.17 -4.53 -18.82
N PRO A 105 3.01 -4.81 -19.84
CA PRO A 105 4.34 -4.21 -19.93
C PRO A 105 4.23 -2.70 -19.88
N LEU A 106 5.13 -2.07 -19.12
CA LEU A 106 5.30 -0.62 -19.17
C LEU A 106 5.60 -0.22 -20.62
N ALA A 107 4.98 0.87 -21.07
CA ALA A 107 5.42 1.47 -22.33
C ALA A 107 6.90 1.87 -22.21
N PRO A 108 7.71 1.80 -23.28
CA PRO A 108 9.16 2.07 -23.18
C PRO A 108 9.48 3.38 -22.46
N TRP A 109 8.70 4.42 -22.74
CA TRP A 109 8.87 5.74 -22.15
C TRP A 109 8.47 5.86 -20.68
N GLU A 110 7.63 4.98 -20.16
CA GLU A 110 7.29 4.96 -18.71
C GLU A 110 8.52 4.60 -17.85
N ARG A 111 9.57 4.05 -18.48
CA ARG A 111 10.87 3.74 -17.85
C ARG A 111 11.90 4.84 -18.03
N GLU A 112 11.71 5.71 -19.01
CA GLU A 112 12.66 6.76 -19.40
C GLU A 112 12.27 8.14 -18.88
N GLU A 113 10.98 8.35 -18.57
CA GLU A 113 10.45 9.61 -18.12
C GLU A 113 9.93 9.52 -16.68
N GLU A 114 10.24 10.53 -15.87
CA GLU A 114 9.63 10.71 -14.56
C GLU A 114 8.23 11.32 -14.71
N PRO A 115 7.21 10.80 -14.02
CA PRO A 115 5.89 11.42 -13.99
C PRO A 115 5.94 12.83 -13.40
N MET A 116 5.20 13.76 -14.00
CA MET A 116 4.97 15.11 -13.47
C MET A 116 4.07 15.09 -12.22
N GLY A 117 3.25 14.05 -12.08
CA GLY A 117 2.25 13.91 -11.03
C GLY A 117 1.21 12.86 -11.42
N CYS A 118 0.05 12.89 -10.78
CA CYS A 118 -1.10 12.08 -11.16
C CYS A 118 -2.34 12.95 -11.37
N VAL A 119 -3.17 12.58 -12.34
CA VAL A 119 -4.40 13.29 -12.66
C VAL A 119 -5.54 12.77 -11.78
N TRP A 120 -6.12 13.62 -10.95
CA TRP A 120 -7.25 13.28 -10.09
C TRP A 120 -8.21 14.48 -10.04
N HIS A 121 -9.52 14.24 -10.21
CA HIS A 121 -10.52 15.33 -10.37
C HIS A 121 -10.18 16.37 -11.45
N GLY A 122 -9.45 15.96 -12.50
CA GLY A 122 -9.00 16.86 -13.57
C GLY A 122 -7.78 17.72 -13.21
N GLU A 123 -7.27 17.60 -11.98
CA GLU A 123 -6.10 18.33 -11.49
C GLU A 123 -4.87 17.42 -11.45
N VAL A 124 -3.68 18.01 -11.56
CA VAL A 124 -2.41 17.30 -11.40
C VAL A 124 -1.96 17.39 -9.95
N MET A 125 -1.96 16.26 -9.26
CA MET A 125 -1.53 16.10 -7.88
C MET A 125 -0.10 15.56 -7.81
N SER A 126 0.61 15.88 -6.73
CA SER A 126 1.90 15.25 -6.44
C SER A 126 1.74 13.74 -6.24
N LEU A 127 2.81 12.98 -6.45
CA LEU A 127 2.79 11.53 -6.21
C LEU A 127 2.48 11.21 -4.74
N VAL A 128 2.99 12.00 -3.80
CA VAL A 128 2.74 11.80 -2.37
C VAL A 128 1.27 12.01 -2.06
N ASP A 129 0.70 13.13 -2.49
CA ASP A 129 -0.73 13.43 -2.26
C ASP A 129 -1.62 12.39 -2.91
N THR A 130 -1.25 11.91 -4.10
CA THR A 130 -1.99 10.85 -4.78
C THR A 130 -1.98 9.56 -3.95
N THR A 131 -0.85 9.19 -3.34
CA THR A 131 -0.82 7.99 -2.49
C THR A 131 -1.66 8.14 -1.22
N ARG A 132 -1.80 9.36 -0.68
CA ARG A 132 -2.64 9.65 0.48
C ARG A 132 -4.11 9.66 0.11
N HIS A 133 -4.49 10.44 -0.90
CA HIS A 133 -5.90 10.70 -1.23
C HIS A 133 -6.52 9.63 -2.14
N VAL A 134 -5.70 8.89 -2.88
CA VAL A 134 -6.17 7.87 -3.83
C VAL A 134 -5.71 6.47 -3.44
N PHE A 135 -4.41 6.22 -3.35
CA PHE A 135 -3.91 4.86 -3.12
C PHE A 135 -4.41 4.27 -1.81
N LEU A 136 -4.16 4.95 -0.68
CA LEU A 136 -4.49 4.42 0.64
C LEU A 136 -5.98 4.10 0.81
N PRO A 137 -6.93 5.02 0.53
CA PRO A 137 -8.35 4.73 0.67
C PRO A 137 -8.81 3.56 -0.20
N ARG A 138 -8.34 3.50 -1.46
CA ARG A 138 -8.71 2.43 -2.39
C ARG A 138 -8.09 1.10 -2.04
N TYR A 139 -6.86 1.11 -1.52
CA TYR A 139 -6.20 -0.07 -0.99
C TYR A 139 -6.96 -0.63 0.22
N CYS A 140 -7.26 0.22 1.21
CA CYS A 140 -8.01 -0.17 2.39
C CYS A 140 -9.39 -0.73 2.04
N GLU A 141 -10.14 -0.04 1.16
CA GLU A 141 -11.45 -0.50 0.67
C GLU A 141 -11.38 -1.89 0.03
N GLY A 142 -10.37 -2.11 -0.81
CA GLY A 142 -10.15 -3.39 -1.49
C GLY A 142 -9.76 -4.51 -0.53
N VAL A 143 -8.77 -4.26 0.33
CA VAL A 143 -8.21 -5.24 1.25
C VAL A 143 -9.20 -5.65 2.34
N ALA A 144 -10.05 -4.73 2.82
CA ALA A 144 -11.09 -5.01 3.83
C ALA A 144 -12.10 -6.08 3.40
N ARG A 145 -12.17 -6.40 2.10
CA ARG A 145 -13.06 -7.43 1.54
C ARG A 145 -12.38 -8.78 1.36
N LEU A 146 -11.07 -8.87 1.57
CA LEU A 146 -10.27 -10.06 1.29
C LEU A 146 -10.15 -10.96 2.52
N PRO A 147 -10.41 -12.29 2.40
CA PRO A 147 -10.21 -13.25 3.49
C PRO A 147 -8.78 -13.29 4.04
N ALA A 148 -7.80 -12.91 3.21
CA ALA A 148 -6.41 -12.79 3.61
C ALA A 148 -6.22 -11.80 4.77
N LEU A 149 -6.98 -10.70 4.81
CA LEU A 149 -6.92 -9.72 5.90
C LEU A 149 -7.42 -10.32 7.21
N ASP A 150 -8.50 -11.10 7.18
CA ASP A 150 -9.04 -11.76 8.39
C ASP A 150 -8.01 -12.71 9.00
N GLY A 151 -7.25 -13.42 8.16
CA GLY A 151 -6.13 -14.25 8.60
C GLY A 151 -5.04 -13.46 9.31
N LEU A 152 -4.67 -12.30 8.77
CA LEU A 152 -3.68 -11.40 9.39
C LEU A 152 -4.20 -10.80 10.70
N ARG A 153 -5.47 -10.41 10.76
CA ARG A 153 -6.08 -9.87 11.98
C ARG A 153 -6.14 -10.90 13.10
N ARG A 154 -6.49 -12.15 12.79
CA ARG A 154 -6.42 -13.24 13.77
C ARG A 154 -5.01 -13.46 14.28
N ALA A 155 -4.01 -13.43 13.38
CA ALA A 155 -2.61 -13.53 13.77
C ALA A 155 -2.19 -12.37 14.68
N ALA A 156 -2.48 -11.13 14.28
CA ALA A 156 -2.18 -9.93 15.07
C ALA A 156 -2.85 -9.96 16.46
N SER A 157 -4.15 -10.31 16.51
CA SER A 157 -4.91 -10.38 17.76
C SER A 157 -4.43 -11.49 18.69
N ALA A 158 -3.84 -12.56 18.14
CA ALA A 158 -3.16 -13.60 18.91
C ALA A 158 -1.75 -13.20 19.37
N GLY A 159 -1.32 -11.94 19.15
CA GLY A 159 0.01 -11.45 19.49
C GLY A 159 1.12 -12.00 18.59
N ARG A 160 0.76 -12.56 17.43
CA ARG A 160 1.72 -13.19 16.50
C ARG A 160 2.50 -12.08 15.77
N PRO A 161 3.85 -12.08 15.81
CA PRO A 161 4.65 -11.11 15.07
C PRO A 161 4.42 -11.23 13.56
N ILE A 162 4.20 -10.10 12.87
CA ILE A 162 4.00 -10.06 11.43
C ILE A 162 5.18 -9.32 10.78
N ALA A 163 5.85 -9.97 9.83
CA ALA A 163 6.74 -9.30 8.91
C ALA A 163 6.08 -9.15 7.54
N ILE A 164 6.13 -7.96 6.97
CA ILE A 164 5.68 -7.66 5.61
C ILE A 164 6.91 -7.52 4.73
N ARG A 165 7.12 -8.46 3.80
CA ARG A 165 8.17 -8.36 2.80
C ARG A 165 7.63 -7.60 1.59
N THR A 166 8.37 -6.57 1.16
CA THR A 166 7.98 -5.71 0.04
C THR A 166 9.17 -5.40 -0.88
N SER A 167 8.97 -4.52 -1.86
CA SER A 167 9.99 -4.02 -2.77
C SER A 167 11.14 -3.31 -2.03
N THR A 168 12.31 -3.25 -2.66
CA THR A 168 13.48 -2.54 -2.12
C THR A 168 13.22 -1.04 -1.92
N ALA A 169 12.41 -0.42 -2.78
CA ALA A 169 12.10 1.00 -2.67
C ALA A 169 11.30 1.28 -1.39
N GLU A 170 10.20 0.56 -1.20
CA GLU A 170 9.35 0.74 -0.03
C GLU A 170 10.04 0.33 1.28
N ALA A 171 10.75 -0.80 1.29
CA ALA A 171 11.48 -1.23 2.48
C ALA A 171 12.52 -0.19 2.92
N ARG A 172 13.21 0.46 1.97
CA ARG A 172 14.15 1.56 2.27
C ARG A 172 13.42 2.80 2.80
N SER A 173 12.28 3.17 2.23
CA SER A 173 11.49 4.31 2.72
C SER A 173 10.98 4.12 4.15
N LEU A 174 10.71 2.88 4.55
CA LEU A 174 10.26 2.53 5.89
C LEU A 174 11.40 2.12 6.83
N ALA A 175 12.64 2.05 6.34
CA ALA A 175 13.78 1.66 7.14
C ALA A 175 14.15 2.74 8.18
N GLY A 176 14.50 2.30 9.38
CA GLY A 176 14.94 3.18 10.45
C GLY A 176 13.82 3.84 11.25
N PRO A 177 14.16 4.54 12.35
CA PRO A 177 13.20 5.04 13.33
C PRO A 177 12.29 6.18 12.83
N GLY A 178 12.54 6.72 11.63
CA GLY A 178 11.75 7.82 11.06
C GLY A 178 10.96 7.46 9.80
N GLY A 179 11.09 6.25 9.25
CA GLY A 179 10.48 5.90 7.96
C GLY A 179 8.96 5.97 7.97
N TRP A 180 8.33 5.37 8.99
CA TRP A 180 6.88 5.46 9.22
C TRP A 180 6.40 6.91 9.40
N GLN A 181 7.16 7.71 10.16
CA GLN A 181 6.85 9.10 10.42
C GLN A 181 6.93 9.95 9.15
N ALA A 182 7.96 9.75 8.32
CA ALA A 182 8.11 10.46 7.05
C ALA A 182 6.93 10.20 6.10
N VAL A 183 6.41 8.97 6.07
CA VAL A 183 5.21 8.66 5.28
C VAL A 183 3.97 9.33 5.88
N ALA A 184 3.80 9.30 7.20
CA ALA A 184 2.68 9.92 7.89
C ALA A 184 2.62 11.45 7.70
N GLU A 185 3.78 12.12 7.72
CA GLU A 185 3.94 13.56 7.49
C GLU A 185 3.85 13.96 6.01
N GLY A 186 3.68 13.00 5.09
CA GLY A 186 3.61 13.30 3.66
C GLY A 186 4.95 13.70 3.04
N ARG A 187 6.07 13.27 3.64
CA ARG A 187 7.42 13.44 3.06
C ARG A 187 7.83 12.26 2.18
N ALA A 188 7.09 11.17 2.21
CA ALA A 188 7.30 9.98 1.40
C ALA A 188 5.96 9.40 0.92
N PRO A 189 5.92 8.74 -0.25
CA PRO A 189 4.71 8.11 -0.75
C PRO A 189 4.28 6.93 0.15
N ILE A 190 2.97 6.75 0.29
CA ILE A 190 2.40 5.57 0.96
C ILE A 190 2.53 4.37 0.02
N GLY A 191 3.18 3.32 0.52
CA GLY A 191 3.22 2.01 -0.11
C GLY A 191 2.30 0.98 0.53
N THR A 192 2.27 -0.21 -0.06
CA THR A 192 1.43 -1.34 0.32
C THR A 192 1.70 -1.83 1.75
N ALA A 193 2.97 -1.97 2.14
CA ALA A 193 3.37 -2.40 3.47
C ALA A 193 2.97 -1.36 4.53
N PHE A 194 3.08 -0.07 4.21
CA PHE A 194 2.60 0.98 5.10
C PHE A 194 1.09 0.88 5.31
N ALA A 195 0.32 0.85 4.21
CA ALA A 195 -1.14 0.77 4.25
C ALA A 195 -1.64 -0.48 4.97
N LEU A 196 -0.99 -1.64 4.76
CA LEU A 196 -1.33 -2.88 5.46
C LEU A 196 -1.01 -2.79 6.96
N GLY A 197 0.13 -2.22 7.35
CA GLY A 197 0.45 -1.97 8.75
C GLY A 197 -0.63 -1.12 9.43
N MET A 198 -1.09 -0.07 8.76
CA MET A 198 -2.16 0.81 9.26
C MET A 198 -3.48 0.07 9.43
N LEU A 199 -3.87 -0.80 8.50
CA LEU A 199 -5.08 -1.63 8.62
C LEU A 199 -5.02 -2.61 9.81
N LEU A 200 -3.84 -3.15 10.10
CA LEU A 200 -3.65 -4.06 11.24
C LEU A 200 -3.68 -3.32 12.58
N THR A 201 -3.23 -2.05 12.59
CA THR A 201 -3.14 -1.24 13.80
C THR A 201 -4.42 -0.45 14.10
N LEU A 202 -5.06 0.11 13.08
CA LEU A 202 -6.19 1.04 13.23
C LEU A 202 -7.55 0.47 12.79
N GLY A 203 -7.59 -0.69 12.11
CA GLY A 203 -8.83 -1.34 11.67
C GLY A 203 -9.16 -1.15 10.19
N ASP A 204 -10.46 -1.14 9.85
CA ASP A 204 -10.94 -1.31 8.47
C ASP A 204 -10.72 -0.13 7.52
N SER A 205 -10.62 1.08 8.05
CA SER A 205 -10.61 2.30 7.23
C SER A 205 -9.88 3.42 7.96
N PRO A 206 -8.54 3.35 8.05
CA PRO A 206 -7.75 4.42 8.65
C PRO A 206 -7.99 5.73 7.88
N ALA A 207 -8.47 6.75 8.59
CA ALA A 207 -8.64 8.08 8.03
C ALA A 207 -7.29 8.82 7.95
N LEU A 208 -7.20 9.84 7.09
CA LEU A 208 -5.94 10.55 6.84
C LEU A 208 -5.41 11.31 8.06
N ASP A 209 -6.31 11.77 8.91
CA ASP A 209 -5.99 12.40 10.20
C ASP A 209 -5.48 11.38 11.25
N GLN A 210 -5.63 10.09 11.02
CA GLN A 210 -5.12 9.04 11.89
C GLN A 210 -3.72 8.54 11.51
N LEU A 211 -3.13 9.06 10.42
CA LEU A 211 -1.86 8.56 9.89
C LEU A 211 -0.71 8.70 10.87
N GLU A 212 -0.58 9.85 11.52
CA GLU A 212 0.46 10.11 12.52
C GLU A 212 0.30 9.21 13.75
N HIS A 213 -0.93 9.06 14.24
CA HIS A 213 -1.23 8.18 15.35
C HIS A 213 -0.87 6.72 15.05
N GLY A 214 -1.29 6.20 13.89
CA GLY A 214 -0.97 4.82 13.51
C GLY A 214 0.51 4.61 13.22
N ALA A 215 1.21 5.59 12.64
CA ALA A 215 2.67 5.53 12.48
C ALA A 215 3.39 5.51 13.83
N GLY A 216 2.92 6.30 14.81
CA GLY A 216 3.42 6.26 16.19
C GLY A 216 3.26 4.88 16.83
N LEU A 217 2.10 4.24 16.66
CA LEU A 217 1.86 2.88 17.14
C LEU A 217 2.78 1.85 16.46
N LEU A 218 2.94 1.95 15.13
CA LEU A 218 3.83 1.07 14.36
C LEU A 218 5.30 1.23 14.79
N LEU A 219 5.75 2.45 15.11
CA LEU A 219 7.09 2.71 15.65
C LEU A 219 7.27 2.12 17.04
N GLN A 220 6.30 2.30 17.94
CA GLN A 220 6.33 1.71 19.28
C GLN A 220 6.39 0.18 19.22
N HIS A 221 5.78 -0.42 18.20
CA HIS A 221 5.76 -1.87 18.02
C HIS A 221 6.97 -2.41 17.26
N ALA A 222 7.57 -1.62 16.36
CA ALA A 222 8.80 -2.00 15.66
C ALA A 222 10.00 -2.19 16.60
N ALA A 223 10.02 -1.51 17.74
CA ALA A 223 10.96 -1.77 18.82
C ALA A 223 10.67 -3.16 19.44
N ALA A 224 11.43 -4.18 19.00
CA ALA A 224 11.22 -5.56 19.43
C ALA A 224 11.29 -5.71 20.97
N PRO A 225 10.42 -6.53 21.59
CA PRO A 225 10.72 -7.03 22.92
C PRO A 225 12.03 -7.83 22.84
N GLN A 226 12.95 -7.63 23.80
CA GLN A 226 14.22 -8.35 23.92
C GLN A 226 14.00 -9.84 24.28
N GLN A 227 13.21 -10.57 23.49
CA GLN A 227 13.11 -12.01 23.59
C GLN A 227 14.22 -12.66 22.76
N PRO A 228 14.79 -13.79 23.22
CA PRO A 228 15.85 -14.48 22.48
C PRO A 228 15.34 -14.91 21.11
N THR A 229 15.95 -14.37 20.06
CA THR A 229 15.77 -14.81 18.67
C THR A 229 16.35 -16.21 18.51
N LEU A 230 15.55 -17.15 18.01
CA LEU A 230 16.03 -18.41 17.45
C LEU A 230 16.34 -18.16 15.97
N ASP A 231 17.55 -18.48 15.52
CA ASP A 231 17.85 -18.56 14.10
C ASP A 231 17.07 -19.76 13.53
N LEU A 232 16.15 -19.48 12.59
CA LEU A 232 15.38 -20.48 11.84
C LEU A 232 16.20 -21.03 10.67
#